data_AF-A0AAD4C5E2-F1
#
_entry.id   AF-A0AAD4C5E2-F1
#
_cell.length_a   1.000
_cell.length_b   1.000
_cell.length_c   1.000
_cell.angle_alpha   90.00
_cell.angle_beta   90.00
_cell.angle_gamma   90.00
#
_symmetry.space_group_name_H-M   'P 1'
#
loop_
_entity.id
_entity.type
_entity.pdbx_description
1 polymer ?
#
loop_
_entity_poly.entity_id
_entity_poly.type
_entity_poly.pdbx_seq_one_letter_code
_entity_poly.pdbx_strand_id
1 'polypeptide(L)'
;MLAKVLAIYQKSGGKNGRHAWTETVTNVCTISNLAVQVFEHMVGPQFRAIHNSLALMRCNRFALISSTHFLCTLTSPPRPQLENQVISEGDFRIFKTLQTNTSAIIKSVTALSSKPRRAQRARNATVQDSDEEDLENE
;
A
#
# COMPACT_ATOMS: atom_id res chain seq x y z
N MET A 1 -4.90 -5.93 7.54
CA MET A 1 -4.76 -7.29 6.99
C MET A 1 -3.47 -7.87 7.54
N LEU A 2 -3.44 -9.17 7.86
CA LEU A 2 -2.19 -9.89 8.12
C LEU A 2 -1.88 -10.78 6.91
N ALA A 3 -0.61 -10.91 6.53
CA ALA A 3 -0.21 -11.70 5.37
C ALA A 3 1.08 -12.49 5.64
N LYS A 4 1.12 -13.74 5.19
CA LYS A 4 2.33 -14.59 5.20
C LYS A 4 2.94 -14.56 3.80
N VAL A 5 4.20 -14.15 3.71
CA VAL A 5 4.94 -14.11 2.46
C VAL A 5 5.26 -15.53 1.99
N LEU A 6 4.96 -15.82 0.72
CA LEU A 6 5.26 -17.09 0.06
C LEU A 6 6.37 -16.92 -0.98
N ALA A 7 6.37 -15.79 -1.68
CA ALA A 7 7.37 -15.45 -2.68
C ALA A 7 7.54 -13.94 -2.78
N ILE A 8 8.79 -13.51 -2.99
CA ILE A 8 9.16 -12.11 -3.17
C ILE A 8 9.58 -11.91 -4.61
N TYR A 9 9.04 -10.88 -5.26
CA TYR A 9 9.47 -10.48 -6.60
C TYR A 9 10.16 -9.14 -6.51
N GLN A 10 11.41 -9.08 -6.95
CA GLN A 10 12.19 -7.85 -6.99
C GLN A 10 12.53 -7.46 -8.42
N LYS A 11 12.62 -6.15 -8.67
CA LYS A 11 13.10 -5.64 -9.96
C LYS A 11 14.63 -5.57 -9.91
N SER A 12 15.31 -6.16 -10.89
CA SER A 12 16.76 -6.03 -11.00
C SER A 12 17.17 -4.57 -11.25
N GLY A 13 18.44 -4.22 -11.02
CA GLY A 13 18.92 -2.86 -11.25
C GLY A 13 18.68 -2.36 -12.67
N GLY A 14 18.38 -1.06 -12.81
CA GLY A 14 18.21 -0.36 -14.09
C GLY A 14 16.76 -0.09 -14.50
N LYS A 15 16.56 0.88 -15.42
CA LYS A 15 15.24 1.31 -15.93
C LYS A 15 14.41 0.14 -16.48
N ASN A 16 15.08 -0.82 -17.11
CA ASN A 16 14.48 -2.02 -17.73
C ASN A 16 14.86 -3.32 -17.01
N GLY A 17 15.16 -3.23 -15.71
CA GLY A 17 15.44 -4.41 -14.91
C GLY A 17 14.29 -5.43 -14.95
N ARG A 18 14.62 -6.71 -15.07
CA ARG A 18 13.63 -7.79 -15.08
C ARG A 18 13.10 -8.00 -13.67
N HIS A 19 11.82 -8.37 -13.56
CA HIS A 19 11.26 -8.83 -12.30
C HIS A 19 11.62 -10.30 -12.14
N ALA A 20 12.28 -10.63 -11.03
CA ALA A 20 12.68 -12.00 -10.72
C ALA A 20 12.22 -12.37 -9.32
N TRP A 21 11.90 -13.65 -9.15
CA TRP A 21 11.65 -14.23 -7.85
C TRP A 21 12.95 -14.26 -7.02
N THR A 22 12.82 -14.06 -5.73
CA THR A 22 13.91 -14.17 -4.77
C THR A 22 13.40 -14.68 -3.43
N GLU A 23 14.28 -15.37 -2.70
CA GLU A 23 13.95 -15.90 -1.36
C GLU A 23 14.02 -14.81 -0.29
N THR A 24 15.00 -13.90 -0.40
CA THR A 24 15.29 -12.90 0.63
C THR A 24 15.63 -11.56 0.00
N VAL A 25 15.24 -10.48 0.69
CA VAL A 25 15.56 -9.10 0.30
C VAL A 25 16.03 -8.34 1.53
N THR A 26 17.11 -7.58 1.38
CA THR A 26 17.64 -6.72 2.45
C THR A 26 17.00 -5.34 2.46
N ASN A 27 16.42 -4.93 1.33
CA ASN A 27 15.81 -3.61 1.15
C ASN A 27 14.38 -3.76 0.64
N VAL A 28 13.42 -3.27 1.42
CA VAL A 28 12.00 -3.34 1.07
C VAL A 28 11.67 -2.56 -0.21
N CYS A 29 12.45 -1.53 -0.55
CA CYS A 29 12.26 -0.69 -1.72
C CYS A 29 12.57 -1.40 -3.05
N THR A 30 13.27 -2.53 -3.04
CA THR A 30 13.56 -3.30 -4.26
C THR A 30 12.44 -4.29 -4.59
N ILE A 31 11.56 -4.55 -3.63
CA ILE A 31 10.40 -5.41 -3.80
C ILE A 31 9.43 -4.72 -4.75
N SER A 32 9.03 -5.44 -5.79
CA SER A 32 8.00 -5.01 -6.73
C SER A 32 6.64 -5.59 -6.37
N ASN A 33 6.61 -6.88 -6.03
CA ASN A 33 5.41 -7.59 -5.63
C ASN A 33 5.72 -8.66 -4.58
N LEU A 34 4.74 -8.95 -3.74
CA LEU A 34 4.76 -10.06 -2.78
C LEU A 34 3.60 -11.01 -3.09
N ALA A 35 3.90 -12.28 -3.35
CA ALA A 35 2.89 -13.31 -3.34
C ALA A 35 2.68 -13.77 -1.90
N VAL A 36 1.46 -13.63 -1.38
CA VAL A 36 1.17 -13.86 0.03
C VAL A 36 -0.08 -14.71 0.22
N GLN A 37 -0.14 -15.43 1.35
CA GLN A 37 -1.39 -15.92 1.93
C GLN A 37 -1.96 -14.84 2.86
N VAL A 38 -3.24 -14.54 2.70
CA VAL A 38 -3.94 -13.48 3.42
C VAL A 38 -4.73 -14.05 4.58
N PHE A 39 -4.55 -13.47 5.77
CA PHE A 39 -5.32 -13.81 6.96
C PHE A 39 -6.32 -12.70 7.31
N GLU A 40 -7.54 -13.12 7.66
CA GLU A 40 -8.62 -12.22 8.05
C GLU A 40 -8.60 -12.00 9.56
N HIS A 41 -8.76 -10.74 9.99
CA HIS A 41 -8.87 -10.43 11.42
C HIS A 41 -10.18 -11.02 11.96
N MET A 42 -10.11 -11.78 13.06
CA MET A 42 -11.28 -12.38 13.72
C MET A 42 -11.62 -11.62 15.02
N VAL A 43 -10.88 -11.89 16.09
CA VAL A 43 -11.11 -11.32 17.42
C VAL A 43 -9.78 -11.16 18.15
N GLY A 44 -9.61 -10.02 18.84
CA GLY A 44 -8.35 -9.70 19.50
C GLY A 44 -7.15 -9.86 18.55
N PRO A 45 -6.02 -10.42 19.00
CA PRO A 45 -4.83 -10.63 18.17
C PRO A 45 -4.93 -11.85 17.23
N GLN A 46 -6.10 -12.45 17.05
CA GLN A 46 -6.28 -13.66 16.24
C GLN A 46 -6.69 -13.35 14.81
N PHE A 47 -6.06 -14.05 13.87
CA PHE A 47 -6.28 -13.94 12.44
C PHE A 47 -6.50 -15.33 11.83
N ARG A 48 -7.58 -15.50 11.08
CA ARG A 48 -7.95 -16.78 10.46
C ARG A 48 -7.39 -16.94 9.06
N ALA A 49 -6.94 -18.15 8.72
CA ALA A 49 -6.45 -18.47 7.38
C ALA A 49 -7.59 -18.56 6.36
N ILE A 50 -8.68 -19.24 6.72
CA ILE A 50 -9.87 -19.37 5.88
C ILE A 50 -10.78 -18.17 6.17
N HIS A 51 -11.00 -17.33 5.16
CA HIS A 51 -11.87 -16.16 5.27
C HIS A 51 -13.32 -16.61 5.45
N ASN A 52 -14.13 -15.84 6.16
CA ASN A 52 -15.54 -16.19 6.38
C ASN A 52 -16.31 -16.43 5.08
N SER A 53 -16.02 -15.63 4.05
CA SER A 53 -16.61 -15.76 2.71
C SER A 53 -16.17 -17.02 1.96
N LEU A 54 -15.09 -17.67 2.39
CA LEU A 54 -14.54 -18.89 1.80
C LEU A 54 -14.73 -20.12 2.71
N ALA A 55 -15.45 -19.98 3.82
CA ALA A 55 -15.61 -21.03 4.83
C ALA A 55 -16.25 -22.30 4.27
N LEU A 56 -17.21 -22.17 3.34
CA LEU A 56 -17.88 -23.29 2.70
C LEU A 56 -16.92 -24.15 1.86
N MET A 57 -15.97 -23.52 1.17
CA MET A 57 -14.98 -24.21 0.33
C MET A 57 -13.73 -24.62 1.09
N ARG A 58 -13.55 -24.11 2.32
CA ARG A 58 -12.35 -24.29 3.15
C ARG A 58 -11.05 -23.91 2.40
N CYS A 59 -11.11 -22.84 1.61
CA CYS A 59 -9.98 -22.38 0.82
C CYS A 59 -9.25 -21.21 1.48
N ASN A 60 -7.91 -21.23 1.36
CA ASN A 60 -7.06 -20.09 1.70
C ASN A 60 -7.16 -19.00 0.65
N ARG A 61 -7.02 -17.75 1.08
CA ARG A 61 -6.95 -16.60 0.17
C ARG A 61 -5.49 -16.24 -0.11
N PHE A 62 -5.16 -16.10 -1.39
CA PHE A 62 -3.86 -15.63 -1.84
C PHE A 62 -4.00 -14.28 -2.54
N ALA A 63 -2.95 -13.47 -2.48
CA ALA A 63 -2.90 -12.18 -3.15
C ALA A 63 -1.48 -11.90 -3.65
N LEU A 64 -1.40 -11.18 -4.78
CA LEU A 64 -0.17 -10.55 -5.24
C LEU A 64 -0.24 -9.07 -4.85
N ILE A 65 0.56 -8.69 -3.85
CA ILE A 65 0.56 -7.35 -3.25
C ILE A 65 1.68 -6.52 -3.88
N SER A 66 1.33 -5.38 -4.47
CA SER A 66 2.30 -4.41 -4.98
C SER A 66 3.07 -3.73 -3.84
N SER A 67 4.26 -3.22 -4.14
CA SER A 67 5.11 -2.48 -3.19
C SER A 67 4.44 -1.31 -2.46
N THR A 68 3.37 -0.76 -3.02
CA THR A 68 2.60 0.34 -2.43
C THR A 68 1.59 -0.10 -1.35
N HIS A 69 1.37 -1.41 -1.19
CA HIS A 69 0.29 -1.95 -0.36
C HIS A 69 0.79 -2.58 0.95
N PHE A 70 2.09 -2.58 1.20
CA PHE A 70 2.66 -2.96 2.49
C PHE A 70 3.55 -1.83 3.01
N LEU A 71 3.59 -1.66 4.33
CA LEU A 71 4.34 -0.58 4.96
C LEU A 71 5.26 -1.08 6.09
N CYS A 72 4.83 -2.13 6.79
CA CYS A 72 5.54 -2.64 7.95
C CYS A 72 5.48 -4.17 8.02
N THR A 73 6.51 -4.74 8.62
CA THR A 73 6.52 -6.14 9.07
C THR A 73 6.09 -6.20 10.54
N LEU A 74 5.70 -7.39 10.99
CA LEU A 74 5.52 -7.63 12.42
C LEU A 74 6.86 -7.55 13.15
N THR A 75 6.83 -7.09 14.39
CA THR A 75 8.01 -7.04 15.26
C THR A 75 8.35 -8.41 15.82
N SER A 76 7.33 -9.23 16.09
CA SER A 76 7.47 -10.59 16.60
C SER A 76 6.87 -11.61 15.62
N PRO A 77 7.46 -12.81 15.49
CA PRO A 77 6.87 -13.85 14.67
C PRO A 77 5.47 -14.23 15.21
N PRO A 78 4.46 -14.37 14.33
CA PRO A 78 3.16 -14.89 14.73
C PRO A 78 3.27 -16.27 15.35
N ARG A 79 2.45 -16.53 16.36
CA ARG A 79 2.28 -17.86 16.93
C ARG A 79 1.18 -18.60 16.16
N PRO A 80 1.46 -19.77 15.56
CA PRO A 80 0.42 -20.57 14.91
C PRO A 80 -0.54 -21.14 15.96
N GLN A 81 -1.83 -21.11 15.65
CA GLN A 81 -2.88 -21.76 16.43
C GLN A 81 -3.78 -22.54 15.47
N LEU A 82 -3.48 -23.82 15.29
CA LEU A 82 -4.02 -24.65 14.19
C LEU A 82 -3.71 -23.98 12.84
N GLU A 83 -4.72 -23.65 12.04
CA GLU A 83 -4.59 -22.94 10.77
C GLU A 83 -4.54 -21.41 10.95
N ASN A 84 -4.84 -20.91 12.15
CA ASN A 84 -4.90 -19.49 12.45
C ASN A 84 -3.55 -18.96 12.92
N GLN A 85 -3.41 -17.64 12.93
CA GLN A 85 -2.23 -16.93 13.41
C GLN A 85 -2.62 -15.99 14.54
N VAL A 86 -1.82 -16.00 15.59
CA VAL A 86 -1.94 -15.07 16.71
C VAL A 86 -0.72 -14.18 16.74
N ILE A 87 -0.93 -12.87 16.61
CA ILE A 87 0.16 -11.89 16.66
C ILE A 87 0.42 -11.43 18.10
N SER A 88 1.56 -10.77 18.33
CA SER A 88 1.86 -10.17 19.63
C SER A 88 0.88 -9.05 19.98
N GLU A 89 0.72 -8.76 21.26
CA GLU A 89 -0.11 -7.64 21.73
C GLU A 89 0.42 -6.29 21.20
N GLY A 90 1.74 -6.14 21.12
CA GLY A 90 2.38 -4.95 20.54
C GLY A 90 2.00 -4.73 19.08
N ASP A 91 2.13 -5.78 18.26
CA ASP A 91 1.74 -5.72 16.84
C ASP A 91 0.23 -5.52 16.67
N PHE A 92 -0.58 -6.10 17.57
CA PHE A 92 -2.03 -5.94 17.55
C PHE A 92 -2.44 -4.48 17.84
N ARG A 93 -1.76 -3.80 18.76
CA ARG A 93 -1.98 -2.35 19.01
C ARG A 93 -1.67 -1.52 17.77
N ILE A 94 -0.58 -1.82 17.06
CA ILE A 94 -0.23 -1.15 15.80
C ILE A 94 -1.33 -1.39 14.76
N PHE A 95 -1.74 -2.65 14.58
CA PHE A 95 -2.82 -3.01 13.67
C PHE A 95 -4.13 -2.26 13.98
N LYS A 96 -4.54 -2.23 15.25
CA LYS A 96 -5.75 -1.54 15.71
C LYS A 96 -5.65 -0.02 15.48
N THR A 97 -4.49 0.56 15.76
CA THR A 97 -4.22 1.99 15.54
C THR A 97 -4.32 2.34 14.06
N LEU A 98 -3.74 1.53 13.18
CA LEU A 98 -3.86 1.73 11.73
C LEU A 98 -5.30 1.56 11.24
N GLN A 99 -6.00 0.53 11.72
CA GLN A 99 -7.38 0.25 11.33
C GLN A 99 -8.33 1.40 11.72
N THR A 100 -8.21 1.90 12.95
CA THR A 100 -9.04 3.01 13.45
C THR A 100 -8.74 4.34 12.75
N ASN A 101 -7.47 4.61 12.43
CA ASN A 101 -7.06 5.85 11.78
C ASN A 101 -7.09 5.79 10.24
N THR A 102 -7.53 4.68 9.63
CA THR A 102 -7.48 4.49 8.17
C THR A 102 -8.17 5.61 7.40
N SER A 103 -9.35 6.06 7.85
CA SER A 103 -10.09 7.14 7.19
C SER A 103 -9.37 8.49 7.27
N ALA A 104 -8.75 8.79 8.42
CA ALA A 104 -7.94 9.99 8.60
C ALA A 104 -6.69 9.95 7.71
N ILE A 105 -6.00 8.81 7.67
CA ILE A 105 -4.83 8.59 6.81
C ILE A 105 -5.20 8.80 5.34
N ILE A 106 -6.31 8.21 4.87
CA ILE A 106 -6.78 8.39 3.49
C ILE A 106 -7.03 9.88 3.21
N LYS A 107 -7.75 10.59 4.08
CA LYS A 107 -8.00 12.03 3.91
C LYS A 107 -6.70 12.84 3.81
N SER A 108 -5.74 12.58 4.69
CA SER A 108 -4.44 13.26 4.68
C SER A 108 -3.63 12.95 3.42
N VAL A 109 -3.59 11.69 2.97
CA VAL A 109 -2.91 11.28 1.74
C VAL A 109 -3.58 11.90 0.51
N THR A 110 -4.91 11.96 0.46
CA THR A 110 -5.65 12.66 -0.61
C THR A 110 -5.36 14.15 -0.62
N ALA A 111 -5.30 14.81 0.55
CA ALA A 111 -4.94 16.22 0.63
C ALA A 111 -3.51 16.48 0.13
N LEU A 112 -2.54 15.62 0.50
CA LEU A 112 -1.14 15.72 0.07
C LEU A 112 -0.95 15.47 -1.44
N SER A 113 -1.70 14.51 -2.00
CA SER A 113 -1.63 14.16 -3.42
C SER A 113 -2.43 15.12 -4.32
N SER A 114 -3.35 15.90 -3.74
CA SER A 114 -4.03 16.96 -4.48
C SER A 114 -3.01 18.04 -4.85
N LYS A 115 -2.87 18.32 -6.16
CA LYS A 115 -1.92 19.33 -6.67
C LYS A 115 -2.16 20.67 -5.96
N PRO A 116 -1.11 21.34 -5.44
CA PRO A 116 -1.28 22.70 -4.96
C PRO A 116 -1.74 23.60 -6.12
N ARG A 117 -2.97 24.14 -6.03
CA ARG A 117 -3.60 25.03 -7.03
C ARG A 117 -2.78 26.30 -7.35
N ARG A 118 -1.66 26.52 -6.67
CA ARG A 118 -0.79 27.69 -6.84
C ARG A 118 -0.04 27.72 -8.19
N ALA A 119 0.19 26.58 -8.82
CA ALA A 119 0.83 26.54 -10.15
C ALA A 119 -0.13 26.88 -11.31
N GLN A 120 -1.44 26.74 -11.12
CA GLN A 120 -2.43 26.98 -12.19
C GLN A 120 -2.90 28.44 -12.24
N ARG A 121 -2.87 29.14 -11.09
CA ARG A 121 -3.15 30.58 -11.05
C ARG A 121 -2.01 31.44 -11.60
N ALA A 122 -0.77 30.97 -11.47
CA ALA A 122 0.40 31.64 -12.06
C ALA A 122 0.48 31.46 -13.59
N ARG A 123 0.02 30.33 -14.15
CA ARG A 123 -0.04 30.13 -15.61
C ARG A 123 -1.16 30.89 -16.31
N ASN A 124 -2.31 31.09 -15.65
CA ASN A 124 -3.43 31.83 -16.24
C ASN A 124 -3.29 33.35 -16.13
N ALA A 125 -2.44 33.86 -15.22
CA ALA A 125 -2.21 35.30 -15.08
C ALA A 125 -1.22 35.87 -16.12
N THR A 126 -0.42 35.02 -16.79
CA THR A 126 0.58 35.47 -17.79
C THR A 126 0.03 35.46 -19.23
N VAL A 127 -1.19 34.97 -19.45
CA VAL A 127 -1.78 34.82 -20.80
C VAL A 127 -2.80 35.93 -21.11
N GLN A 128 -3.13 36.80 -20.15
CA GLN A 128 -4.13 37.86 -20.32
C GLN A 128 -3.55 39.27 -20.55
N ASP A 129 -2.23 39.41 -20.66
CA ASP A 129 -1.55 40.73 -20.70
C ASP A 129 -0.78 40.98 -22.01
N SER A 130 -1.13 40.24 -23.08
CA SER A 130 -0.35 40.25 -24.34
C SER A 130 -1.10 40.74 -25.58
N ASP A 131 -2.41 41.01 -25.50
CA ASP A 131 -3.27 41.19 -26.69
C ASP A 131 -3.95 42.56 -26.76
N GLU A 132 -3.21 43.67 -26.56
CA GLU A 132 -3.80 45.00 -26.74
C GLU A 132 -2.78 46.10 -27.11
N GLU A 133 -2.08 46.00 -28.25
CA GLU A 133 -1.66 47.18 -29.04
C GLU A 133 -1.52 46.77 -30.52
N ASP A 134 -2.36 47.35 -31.39
CA ASP A 134 -2.06 47.79 -32.77
C ASP A 134 -3.35 47.90 -33.60
N LEU A 135 -4.04 49.04 -33.45
CA LEU A 135 -4.95 49.53 -34.47
C LEU A 135 -4.70 51.03 -34.71
N GLU A 136 -4.60 51.35 -36.00
CA GLU A 136 -4.78 52.65 -36.65
C GLU A 136 -3.55 53.56 -36.79
N ASN A 137 -2.91 53.46 -37.97
CA ASN A 137 -2.49 54.62 -38.76
C ASN A 137 -2.60 54.27 -40.25
N GLU A 138 -3.59 54.84 -40.92
CA GLU A 138 -3.69 54.96 -42.37
C GLU A 138 -3.81 56.46 -42.73
#